data_AF-A0A803T2W4-F1
#
_entry.id   AF-A0A803T2W4-F1
#
_cell.length_a   1.000
_cell.length_b   1.000
_cell.length_c   1.000
_cell.angle_alpha   90.00
_cell.angle_beta   90.00
_cell.angle_gamma   90.00
#
_symmetry.space_group_name_H-M   'P 1'
#
loop_
_entity.id
_entity.type
_entity.pdbx_description
1 polymer ?
#
loop_
_entity_poly.entity_id
_entity_poly.type
_entity_poly.pdbx_seq_one_letter_code
_entity_poly.pdbx_strand_id
1 'polypeptide(L)'
;MGSNGRCGVDRMAFGCPFQCDPLFPQCVAFRDVSPQAPVHVLVIPRKPIPRLSQAEEADTQLLGHLLLVASQVAKAEGLSEGYRVVINDGKHGAQSVYHLHLHILGGRQMGWPPG
;
A
#
# COMPACT_ATOMS: atom_id res chain seq x y z
N MET A 1 -31.34 -3.08 -11.84
CA MET A 1 -30.18 -3.38 -12.72
C MET A 1 -29.01 -2.57 -12.20
N GLY A 2 -28.08 -3.25 -11.53
CA GLY A 2 -27.14 -2.67 -10.58
C GLY A 2 -26.01 -1.85 -11.22
N SER A 3 -25.76 -0.69 -10.64
CA SER A 3 -24.60 0.15 -10.92
C SER A 3 -23.33 -0.60 -10.53
N ASN A 4 -22.48 -0.94 -11.52
CA ASN A 4 -21.12 -1.44 -11.27
C ASN A 4 -20.33 -0.40 -10.46
N GLY A 5 -20.18 -0.69 -9.16
CA GLY A 5 -19.39 0.09 -8.22
C GLY A 5 -17.92 0.04 -8.56
N ARG A 6 -17.44 1.04 -9.31
CA ARG A 6 -16.00 1.33 -9.40
C ARG A 6 -15.57 1.87 -8.04
N CYS A 7 -14.76 1.10 -7.32
CA CYS A 7 -14.14 1.55 -6.09
C CYS A 7 -13.23 2.75 -6.42
N GLY A 8 -13.28 3.82 -5.63
CA GLY A 8 -12.59 5.10 -5.91
C GLY A 8 -11.07 4.97 -6.12
N VAL A 9 -10.48 3.84 -5.72
CA VAL A 9 -9.07 3.47 -5.93
C VAL A 9 -8.67 3.36 -7.40
N ASP A 10 -9.58 3.02 -8.32
CA ASP A 10 -9.24 2.90 -9.75
C ASP A 10 -8.92 4.25 -10.41
N ARG A 11 -9.33 5.39 -9.81
CA ARG A 11 -9.08 6.73 -10.35
C ARG A 11 -7.75 7.35 -9.92
N MET A 12 -7.12 6.89 -8.84
CA MET A 12 -5.85 7.45 -8.34
C MET A 12 -4.61 6.89 -9.05
N ALA A 13 -4.78 5.97 -10.00
CA ALA A 13 -3.70 5.16 -10.56
C ALA A 13 -3.07 5.69 -11.86
N PHE A 14 -3.43 6.89 -12.35
CA PHE A 14 -2.92 7.39 -13.64
C PHE A 14 -1.41 7.73 -13.58
N GLY A 15 -0.60 6.99 -14.34
CA GLY A 15 0.83 7.27 -14.55
C GLY A 15 1.82 6.44 -13.72
N CYS A 16 1.35 5.44 -12.98
CA CYS A 16 2.20 4.55 -12.20
C CYS A 16 2.61 3.31 -13.02
N PRO A 17 3.91 2.98 -13.20
CA PRO A 17 4.34 1.79 -13.94
C PRO A 17 3.91 0.46 -13.27
N PHE A 18 3.40 0.51 -12.03
CA PHE A 18 2.88 -0.63 -11.28
C PHE A 18 1.37 -0.83 -11.42
N GLN A 19 0.75 -0.18 -12.42
CA GLN A 19 -0.66 -0.38 -12.76
C GLN A 19 -0.90 -1.83 -13.14
N CYS A 20 -1.49 -2.58 -12.20
CA CYS A 20 -2.08 -3.90 -12.45
C CYS A 20 -1.11 -4.81 -13.21
N ASP A 21 -0.03 -5.24 -12.56
CA ASP A 21 0.68 -6.41 -13.06
C ASP A 21 -0.37 -7.54 -13.21
N PRO A 22 -0.57 -8.13 -14.42
CA PRO A 22 -1.48 -9.25 -14.58
C PRO A 22 -1.16 -10.44 -13.65
N LEU A 23 0.04 -10.47 -13.07
CA LEU A 23 0.45 -11.44 -12.05
C LEU A 23 -0.06 -11.13 -10.64
N PHE A 24 -0.53 -9.90 -10.36
CA PHE A 24 -1.02 -9.46 -9.04
C PHE A 24 -2.46 -8.94 -9.06
N PRO A 25 -3.45 -9.80 -9.39
CA PRO A 25 -4.86 -9.40 -9.46
C PRO A 25 -5.44 -8.92 -8.13
N GLN A 26 -4.76 -9.17 -7.00
CA GLN A 26 -5.31 -8.97 -5.66
C GLN A 26 -5.02 -7.58 -5.05
N CYS A 27 -4.09 -6.80 -5.61
CA CYS A 27 -3.68 -5.51 -5.06
C CYS A 27 -3.34 -4.47 -6.14
N VAL A 28 -3.13 -3.23 -5.71
CA VAL A 28 -2.70 -2.11 -6.55
C VAL A 28 -1.59 -1.35 -5.81
N ALA A 29 -0.59 -0.87 -6.54
CA ALA A 29 0.47 -0.02 -6.01
C ALA A 29 0.52 1.33 -6.75
N PHE A 30 0.62 2.43 -6.01
CA PHE A 30 0.68 3.78 -6.58
C PHE A 30 1.42 4.75 -5.65
N ARG A 31 2.01 5.81 -6.23
CA ARG A 31 2.73 6.83 -5.45
C ARG A 31 1.75 7.61 -4.57
N ASP A 32 2.17 7.87 -3.33
CA ASP A 32 1.42 8.73 -2.43
C ASP A 32 1.42 10.16 -2.98
N VAL A 33 0.28 10.85 -2.91
CA VAL A 33 0.12 12.23 -3.36
C VAL A 33 0.79 13.25 -2.43
N SER A 34 1.08 12.86 -1.20
CA SER A 34 1.77 13.65 -0.17
C SER A 34 3.01 12.90 0.35
N PRO A 35 4.08 12.80 -0.47
CA PRO A 35 5.24 11.98 -0.16
C PRO A 35 5.98 12.43 1.11
N GLN A 36 6.27 11.50 2.03
CA GLN A 36 7.05 11.76 3.25
C GLN A 36 8.53 11.35 3.12
N ALA A 37 8.91 10.81 1.96
CA ALA A 37 10.27 10.45 1.58
C ALA A 37 10.39 10.54 0.04
N PRO A 38 11.62 10.61 -0.51
CA PRO A 38 11.84 10.67 -1.96
C PRO A 38 11.10 9.57 -2.73
N VAL A 39 11.05 8.35 -2.16
CA VAL A 39 10.12 7.31 -2.60
C VAL A 39 9.07 7.12 -1.50
N HIS A 40 7.81 7.36 -1.85
CA HIS A 40 6.65 7.06 -1.02
C HIS A 40 5.56 6.41 -1.88
N VAL A 41 5.36 5.10 -1.70
CA VAL A 41 4.40 4.29 -2.46
C VAL A 41 3.42 3.61 -1.51
N LEU A 42 2.16 3.53 -1.91
CA LEU A 42 1.12 2.79 -1.21
C LEU A 42 0.84 1.48 -1.94
N VAL A 43 0.74 0.38 -1.20
CA VAL A 43 0.21 -0.91 -1.69
C VAL A 43 -1.10 -1.19 -0.97
N ILE A 44 -2.17 -1.41 -1.73
CA ILE A 44 -3.51 -1.65 -1.19
C ILE A 44 -4.11 -2.94 -1.74
N PRO A 45 -4.89 -3.71 -0.95
CA PRO A 45 -5.67 -4.80 -1.48
C PRO A 45 -6.87 -4.27 -2.29
N ARG A 46 -7.33 -5.07 -3.26
CA ARG A 46 -8.64 -4.83 -3.91
C ARG A 46 -9.80 -5.23 -2.99
N LYS A 47 -9.60 -6.24 -2.13
CA LYS A 47 -10.55 -6.56 -1.05
C LYS A 47 -10.66 -5.33 -0.14
N PRO A 48 -11.87 -4.83 0.15
CA PRO A 48 -12.05 -3.66 1.01
C PRO A 48 -11.90 -4.04 2.48
N ILE A 49 -10.66 -4.20 2.95
CA ILE A 49 -10.34 -4.35 4.37
C ILE A 49 -10.18 -2.94 4.94
N PRO A 50 -11.03 -2.44 5.85
CA PRO A 50 -10.97 -1.02 6.25
C PRO A 50 -9.71 -0.64 7.03
N ARG A 51 -9.17 -1.57 7.82
CA ARG A 51 -7.96 -1.38 8.64
C ARG A 51 -7.41 -2.74 9.09
N LEU A 52 -6.15 -2.79 9.53
CA LEU A 52 -5.49 -4.04 9.85
C LEU A 52 -6.19 -4.81 10.98
N SER A 53 -6.68 -4.11 12.01
CA SER A 53 -7.44 -4.72 13.12
C SER A 53 -8.79 -5.34 12.74
N GLN A 54 -9.22 -5.18 11.48
CA GLN A 54 -10.43 -5.80 10.93
C GLN A 54 -10.11 -6.88 9.87
N ALA A 55 -8.85 -7.26 9.72
CA ALA A 55 -8.49 -8.42 8.90
C ALA A 55 -8.88 -9.72 9.62
N GLU A 56 -9.29 -10.72 8.85
CA GLU A 56 -9.70 -12.02 9.37
C GLU A 56 -8.64 -13.10 9.07
N GLU A 57 -8.73 -14.28 9.69
CA GLU A 57 -7.81 -15.39 9.40
C GLU A 57 -7.82 -15.77 7.91
N ALA A 58 -8.96 -15.63 7.24
CA ALA A 58 -9.11 -15.85 5.80
C ALA A 58 -8.24 -14.90 4.95
N ASP A 59 -7.82 -13.76 5.50
CA ASP A 59 -6.96 -12.78 4.82
C ASP A 59 -5.47 -13.10 4.91
N THR A 60 -5.06 -14.17 5.62
CA THR A 60 -3.66 -14.52 5.84
C THR A 60 -2.83 -14.53 4.55
N GLN A 61 -3.33 -15.19 3.49
CA GLN A 61 -2.63 -15.23 2.20
C GLN A 61 -2.54 -13.86 1.54
N LEU A 62 -3.62 -13.06 1.62
CA LEU A 62 -3.65 -11.72 1.06
C LEU A 62 -2.68 -10.78 1.79
N LEU A 63 -2.63 -10.81 3.12
CA LEU A 63 -1.72 -9.99 3.91
C LEU A 63 -0.25 -10.35 3.62
N GLY A 64 0.06 -11.65 3.55
CA GLY A 64 1.39 -12.11 3.14
C GLY A 64 1.73 -11.66 1.71
N HIS A 65 0.76 -11.73 0.80
CA HIS A 65 0.89 -11.24 -0.56
C HIS A 65 1.23 -9.74 -0.63
N LEU A 66 0.54 -8.89 0.14
CA LEU A 66 0.79 -7.45 0.19
C LEU A 66 2.22 -7.12 0.64
N LEU A 67 2.76 -7.85 1.63
CA LEU A 67 4.14 -7.67 2.09
C LEU A 67 5.18 -8.07 1.02
N LEU A 68 4.94 -9.17 0.31
CA LEU A 68 5.80 -9.60 -0.79
C LEU A 68 5.78 -8.60 -1.94
N VAL A 69 4.59 -8.09 -2.31
CA VAL A 69 4.45 -7.03 -3.32
C VAL A 69 5.16 -5.76 -2.87
N ALA A 70 5.06 -5.37 -1.59
CA ALA A 70 5.77 -4.20 -1.08
C ALA A 70 7.30 -4.30 -1.26
N SER A 71 7.87 -5.49 -1.02
CA SER A 71 9.30 -5.74 -1.27
C SER A 71 9.67 -5.65 -2.76
N GLN A 72 8.82 -6.18 -3.65
CA GLN A 72 9.03 -6.09 -5.10
C GLN A 72 8.95 -4.65 -5.61
N VAL A 73 7.97 -3.87 -5.12
CA VAL A 73 7.82 -2.45 -5.41
C VAL A 73 9.05 -1.67 -4.94
N ALA A 74 9.52 -1.91 -3.71
CA ALA A 74 10.73 -1.27 -3.21
C ALA A 74 11.97 -1.56 -4.07
N LYS A 75 12.13 -2.81 -4.52
CA LYS A 75 13.21 -3.21 -5.44
C LYS A 75 13.09 -2.49 -6.79
N ALA A 76 11.89 -2.41 -7.34
CA ALA A 76 11.65 -1.75 -8.63
C ALA A 76 11.80 -0.22 -8.57
N GLU A 77 11.57 0.38 -7.40
CA GLU A 77 11.84 1.79 -7.10
C GLU A 77 13.33 2.07 -6.78
N GLY A 78 14.21 1.06 -6.85
CA GLY A 78 15.64 1.23 -6.65
C GLY A 78 16.07 1.43 -5.19
N LEU A 79 15.28 0.97 -4.22
CA LEU A 79 15.57 1.11 -2.79
C LEU A 79 16.58 0.05 -2.30
N SER A 80 17.82 0.10 -2.80
CA SER A 80 18.89 -0.86 -2.46
C SER A 80 19.42 -0.71 -1.03
N GLU A 81 19.46 0.51 -0.50
CA GLU A 81 19.98 0.84 0.83
C GLU A 81 18.95 0.64 1.96
N GLY A 82 17.81 0.02 1.64
CA GLY A 82 16.72 -0.25 2.58
C GLY A 82 15.55 0.73 2.50
N TYR A 83 14.49 0.39 3.23
CA TYR A 83 13.22 1.10 3.24
C TYR A 83 12.44 0.77 4.52
N ARG A 84 11.35 1.52 4.78
CA ARG A 84 10.42 1.27 5.88
C ARG A 84 9.04 0.94 5.33
N VAL A 85 8.43 -0.13 5.85
CA VAL A 85 7.01 -0.44 5.63
C VAL A 85 6.22 -0.01 6.85
N VAL A 86 5.13 0.75 6.65
CA VAL A 86 4.24 1.20 7.73
C VAL A 86 2.81 0.82 7.42
N ILE A 87 2.11 0.26 8.41
CA ILE A 87 0.66 0.08 8.40
C ILE A 87 0.11 0.83 9.61
N ASN A 88 -0.75 1.80 9.34
CA ASN A 88 -1.39 2.62 10.35
C ASN A 88 -2.77 2.08 10.68
N ASP A 89 -3.10 1.95 11.97
CA ASP A 89 -4.38 1.42 12.43
C ASP A 89 -5.11 2.44 13.33
N GLY A 90 -6.20 3.00 12.82
CA GLY A 90 -7.07 3.96 13.49
C GLY A 90 -6.41 5.25 13.95
N LYS A 91 -7.04 5.91 14.94
CA LYS A 91 -6.67 7.26 15.39
C LYS A 91 -5.23 7.36 15.89
N HIS A 92 -4.80 6.43 16.74
CA HIS A 92 -3.45 6.48 17.33
C HIS A 92 -2.35 6.05 16.36
N GLY A 93 -2.67 5.24 15.36
CA GLY A 93 -1.78 4.97 14.24
C GLY A 93 -1.76 6.09 13.19
N ALA A 94 -2.53 7.17 13.36
CA ALA A 94 -2.70 8.22 12.34
C ALA A 94 -3.19 7.70 10.98
N GLN A 95 -4.09 6.70 10.97
CA GLN A 95 -4.71 6.20 9.74
C GLN A 95 -5.61 7.28 9.12
N SER A 96 -5.28 7.74 7.92
CA SER A 96 -6.00 8.81 7.22
C SER A 96 -7.18 8.29 6.39
N VAL A 97 -7.02 7.13 5.74
CA VAL A 97 -8.04 6.49 4.91
C VAL A 97 -8.36 5.09 5.45
N TYR A 98 -9.65 4.81 5.65
CA TYR A 98 -10.16 3.53 6.14
C TYR A 98 -10.30 2.50 5.01
N HIS A 99 -9.17 2.25 4.37
CA HIS A 99 -8.91 1.12 3.48
C HIS A 99 -7.46 0.71 3.72
N LEU A 100 -7.17 -0.57 3.97
CA LEU A 100 -5.84 -1.05 4.33
C LEU A 100 -4.81 -0.62 3.28
N HIS A 101 -3.72 0.00 3.73
CA HIS A 101 -2.64 0.42 2.86
C HIS A 101 -1.30 0.26 3.58
N LEU A 102 -0.32 -0.27 2.84
CA LEU A 102 1.06 -0.36 3.27
C LEU A 102 1.81 0.83 2.68
N HIS A 103 2.34 1.70 3.52
CA HIS A 103 3.28 2.72 3.10
C HIS A 103 4.66 2.10 2.91
N ILE A 104 5.31 2.39 1.79
CA ILE A 104 6.70 2.05 1.51
C ILE A 104 7.46 3.37 1.39
N LEU A 105 8.36 3.63 2.34
CA LEU A 105 9.14 4.86 2.41
C LEU A 105 10.63 4.57 2.23
N GLY A 106 11.30 5.30 1.36
CA GLY A 106 12.73 5.13 1.10
C GLY A 106 13.37 6.28 0.33
N GLY A 107 14.62 6.07 -0.09
CA GLY A 107 15.42 7.09 -0.80
C GLY A 107 16.06 8.13 0.13
N ARG A 108 15.96 7.94 1.45
CA ARG A 108 16.68 8.69 2.49
C ARG A 108 16.80 7.84 3.76
N GLN A 109 17.69 8.21 4.68
CA GLN A 109 17.73 7.61 6.01
C GLN A 109 16.41 7.87 6.76
N MET A 110 15.84 6.81 7.34
CA MET A 110 14.67 6.92 8.22
C MET A 110 15.09 7.18 9.67
N GLY A 111 14.39 8.09 10.35
CA GLY A 111 14.61 8.37 11.77
C GLY A 111 14.02 7.32 12.70
N TRP A 112 14.39 7.39 13.98
CA TRP A 112 13.82 6.62 15.09
C TRP A 112 13.54 7.56 16.28
N PRO A 113 12.35 7.54 16.91
CA PRO A 113 11.23 6.60 16.70
C PRO A 113 10.52 6.75 15.32
N PRO A 114 9.72 5.75 14.89
CA PRO A 114 9.11 5.69 13.57
C PRO A 114 7.73 6.37 13.53
N GLY A 115 7.72 7.64 13.92
CA GLY A 115 6.53 8.47 14.13
C GLY A 115 6.90 9.62 15.04
#